data_AF-A0A521Z1A8-F1
#
_entry.id   AF-A0A521Z1A8-F1
#
_cell.length_a   1.000
_cell.length_b   1.000
_cell.length_c   1.000
_cell.angle_alpha   90.00
_cell.angle_beta   90.00
_cell.angle_gamma   90.00
#
_symmetry.space_group_name_H-M   'P 1'
#
loop_
_entity.id
_entity.type
_entity.pdbx_description
1 polymer ?
#
loop_
_entity_poly.entity_id
_entity_poly.type
_entity_poly.pdbx_seq_one_letter_code
_entity_poly.pdbx_strand_id
1 'polypeptide(L)'
;MLVAEERAMATESDGKKFKVTVFLIKDGYDKIGDFIAVKDFKTVVVKTVGKEVGTLIYKGGFQSKPGWVSIFDGIQGFDSKGIWNQSSKAILVVKHDGKWFCFTFGYARHLIDELAYERNFGLIVSLNLGDPVGMKSIDKANVGHVSLRSREQATREIALNNFEFNDDIDLLRSVTAKLPKQKDEDQETVSGRDSVTINTTVTVDAFEDIAKRLYTAFRSTSYKKRYPWLGKIKEERDKQTIEALDTALVEKVVKGEFEKIWLAIPELVVWEDIKGFALKFRSEGAAEKAGPVLYQDLDIEEWRNVAKIGDDLTADRLKYKKIFVYWEDGRDPSHWSAYRCLNAEIDLAKKKYILNDGDWYKIEAGFVQEVNDFYNSVADSKIQLPPYGTSTEPKYLRAVAAGNAAYALMDRKEIMIGGGRSRVEFCDLYSNASEIIHVKKYGGANLLSHLFSQTLVSGECFLHDAAFRMEVNKHLPQGFKFSNSKDQPTAKDFEVCIAIMSKVKGPLELPFFSKVSLKHAVRSLRNLGYKVTKLKIPQ
;
A
#
# COMPACT_ATOMS: atom_id res chain seq x y z
N MET A 1 50.14 46.28 38.60
CA MET A 1 50.71 44.92 38.35
C MET A 1 49.60 43.94 38.69
N LEU A 2 48.83 43.46 37.70
CA LEU A 2 49.09 42.25 36.88
C LEU A 2 49.21 41.03 37.80
N VAL A 3 48.36 40.02 37.71
CA VAL A 3 48.19 39.13 36.54
C VAL A 3 46.74 38.64 36.39
N ALA A 4 46.28 38.63 35.14
CA ALA A 4 45.06 38.00 34.68
C ALA A 4 45.28 36.49 34.48
N GLU A 5 44.36 35.65 34.97
CA GLU A 5 44.23 34.26 34.51
C GLU A 5 42.98 34.16 33.64
N GLU A 6 43.21 34.04 32.34
CA GLU A 6 42.21 33.67 31.34
C GLU A 6 41.65 32.28 31.65
N ARG A 7 40.41 32.22 32.15
CA ARG A 7 39.57 31.03 31.93
C ARG A 7 39.15 31.01 30.47
N ALA A 8 39.81 30.18 29.68
CA ALA A 8 39.33 29.78 28.37
C ALA A 8 37.95 29.10 28.54
N MET A 9 36.88 29.85 28.30
CA MET A 9 35.56 29.29 28.02
C MET A 9 35.66 28.52 26.70
N ALA A 10 35.82 27.20 26.79
CA ALA A 10 35.41 26.34 25.69
C ALA A 10 33.90 26.51 25.53
N THR A 11 33.49 27.20 24.47
CA THR A 11 32.09 27.29 24.06
C THR A 11 31.61 25.89 23.71
N GLU A 12 30.94 25.21 24.63
CA GLU A 12 30.06 24.09 24.29
C GLU A 12 29.08 24.60 23.23
N SER A 13 29.18 24.08 22.00
CA SER A 13 28.20 24.40 20.97
C SER A 13 26.89 23.74 21.38
N ASP A 14 25.97 24.52 21.94
CA ASP A 14 24.59 24.12 22.23
C ASP A 14 23.92 23.65 20.93
N GLY A 15 24.00 22.35 20.67
CA GLY A 15 23.35 21.73 19.53
C GLY A 15 21.83 21.88 19.69
N LYS A 16 21.14 22.31 18.63
CA LYS A 16 19.68 22.32 18.63
C LYS A 16 19.16 20.93 18.26
N LYS A 17 18.10 20.48 18.94
CA LYS A 17 17.35 19.29 18.52
C LYS A 17 16.66 19.57 17.20
N PHE A 18 16.99 18.77 16.19
CA PHE A 18 16.41 18.85 14.87
C PHE A 18 15.87 17.50 14.43
N LYS A 19 14.74 17.55 13.74
CA LYS A 19 14.23 16.41 12.98
C LYS A 19 15.00 16.33 11.67
N VAL A 20 15.82 15.30 11.54
CA VAL A 20 16.71 15.09 10.39
C VAL A 20 16.22 13.91 9.59
N THR A 21 15.96 14.11 8.30
CA THR A 21 15.59 13.06 7.36
C THR A 21 16.77 12.71 6.45
N VAL A 22 17.09 11.43 6.34
CA VAL A 22 18.27 10.91 5.65
C VAL A 22 17.86 9.85 4.63
N PHE A 23 18.37 9.98 3.40
CA PHE A 23 18.26 8.98 2.34
C PHE A 23 19.65 8.36 2.09
N LEU A 24 19.69 7.06 1.84
CA LEU A 24 20.88 6.35 1.37
C LEU A 24 20.79 6.19 -0.14
N ILE A 25 21.86 6.47 -0.89
CA ILE A 25 21.90 6.28 -2.35
C ILE A 25 22.41 4.88 -2.70
N LYS A 26 21.83 4.28 -3.74
CA LYS A 26 22.22 2.98 -4.30
C LYS A 26 23.65 2.99 -4.85
N ASP A 27 24.19 1.81 -5.12
CA ASP A 27 25.44 1.67 -5.88
C ASP A 27 25.29 2.12 -7.33
N GLY A 28 26.39 2.60 -7.92
CA GLY A 28 26.45 3.03 -9.33
C GLY A 28 26.27 4.53 -9.57
N TYR A 29 26.23 5.33 -8.51
CA TYR A 29 26.20 6.80 -8.59
C TYR A 29 27.53 7.40 -8.13
N ASP A 30 28.26 8.01 -9.06
CA ASP A 30 29.62 8.50 -8.81
C ASP A 30 29.66 9.99 -8.43
N LYS A 31 28.70 10.78 -8.92
CA LYS A 31 28.66 12.23 -8.73
C LYS A 31 27.29 12.68 -8.22
N ILE A 32 27.27 13.79 -7.47
CA ILE A 32 26.04 14.35 -6.91
C ILE A 32 25.00 14.70 -8.00
N GLY A 33 25.47 15.16 -9.16
CA GLY A 33 24.60 15.48 -10.29
C GLY A 33 23.90 14.27 -10.91
N ASP A 34 24.31 13.04 -10.60
CA ASP A 34 23.70 11.83 -11.13
C ASP A 34 22.37 11.49 -10.44
N PHE A 35 22.17 11.98 -9.20
CA PHE A 35 21.00 11.66 -8.37
C PHE A 35 20.31 12.88 -7.75
N ILE A 36 20.83 14.10 -7.93
CA ILE A 36 20.18 15.35 -7.50
C ILE A 36 20.05 16.31 -8.67
N ALA A 37 18.85 16.84 -8.87
CA ALA A 37 18.62 17.93 -9.82
C ALA A 37 19.07 19.27 -9.22
N VAL A 38 20.27 19.73 -9.59
CA VAL A 38 20.92 20.93 -9.02
C VAL A 38 20.61 22.22 -9.80
N LYS A 39 19.74 22.18 -10.82
CA LYS A 39 19.52 23.34 -11.70
C LYS A 39 19.02 24.55 -10.90
N ASP A 40 19.77 25.65 -10.96
CA ASP A 40 19.50 26.92 -10.27
C ASP A 40 19.61 26.90 -8.73
N PHE A 41 20.32 25.92 -8.15
CA PHE A 41 20.65 25.87 -6.71
C PHE A 41 22.07 26.37 -6.42
N LYS A 42 22.30 26.90 -5.20
CA LYS A 42 23.64 27.22 -4.70
C LYS A 42 24.26 25.98 -4.06
N THR A 43 25.56 25.78 -4.27
CA THR A 43 26.31 24.64 -3.74
C THR A 43 27.51 25.13 -2.93
N VAL A 44 27.69 24.62 -1.72
CA VAL A 44 28.76 24.99 -0.79
C VAL A 44 29.37 23.73 -0.18
N VAL A 45 30.70 23.60 -0.22
CA VAL A 45 31.41 22.53 0.50
C VAL A 45 31.48 22.90 1.98
N VAL A 46 30.96 22.04 2.82
CA VAL A 46 30.93 22.21 4.28
C VAL A 46 32.19 21.61 4.87
N LYS A 47 32.98 22.46 5.54
CA LYS A 47 34.21 22.07 6.24
C LYS A 47 34.11 22.45 7.70
N THR A 48 34.55 21.57 8.58
CA THR A 48 34.83 21.85 9.99
C THR A 48 36.33 21.79 10.21
N VAL A 49 36.82 22.08 11.43
CA VAL A 49 38.25 22.28 11.70
C VAL A 49 39.07 21.07 11.23
N GLY A 50 39.69 21.20 10.05
CA GLY A 50 40.56 20.18 9.43
C GLY A 50 39.87 19.09 8.59
N LYS A 51 38.53 19.08 8.43
CA LYS A 51 37.81 18.00 7.72
C LYS A 51 36.69 18.50 6.81
N GLU A 52 36.59 17.92 5.62
CA GLU A 52 35.42 18.09 4.75
C GLU A 52 34.30 17.16 5.23
N VAL A 53 33.15 17.74 5.59
CA VAL A 53 31.99 17.01 6.10
C VAL A 53 31.07 16.58 4.95
N GLY A 54 30.90 17.45 3.95
CA GLY A 54 30.03 17.16 2.81
C GLY A 54 29.72 18.38 1.96
N THR A 55 28.73 18.25 1.08
CA THR A 55 28.30 19.30 0.14
C THR A 55 26.87 19.73 0.43
N LEU A 56 26.67 21.00 0.78
CA LEU A 56 25.36 21.62 1.01
C LEU A 56 24.84 22.25 -0.29
N ILE A 57 23.65 21.83 -0.71
CA ILE A 57 22.92 22.35 -1.87
C ILE A 57 21.66 23.05 -1.36
N TYR A 58 21.43 24.31 -1.71
CA TYR A 58 20.29 25.06 -1.17
C TYR A 58 19.76 26.16 -2.10
N LYS A 59 18.46 26.46 -1.96
CA LYS A 59 17.79 27.57 -2.64
C LYS A 59 16.61 28.07 -1.79
N GLY A 60 16.46 29.39 -1.71
CA GLY A 60 15.30 30.05 -1.10
C GLY A 60 14.41 30.71 -2.14
N GLY A 61 13.19 31.08 -1.74
CA GLY A 61 12.33 31.97 -2.51
C GLY A 61 11.41 31.28 -3.52
N PHE A 62 11.08 30.00 -3.34
CA PHE A 62 10.05 29.36 -4.16
C PHE A 62 8.68 29.96 -3.83
N GLN A 63 8.05 30.63 -4.81
CA GLN A 63 6.75 31.27 -4.66
C GLN A 63 5.65 30.47 -5.37
N SER A 64 4.50 30.33 -4.73
CA SER A 64 3.28 29.75 -5.34
C SER A 64 2.04 30.51 -4.86
N LYS A 65 1.03 30.64 -5.73
CA LYS A 65 -0.25 31.25 -5.37
C LYS A 65 -1.16 30.16 -4.76
N PRO A 66 -1.73 30.35 -3.56
CA PRO A 66 -2.69 29.39 -3.00
C PRO A 66 -3.93 29.29 -3.89
N GLY A 67 -4.45 28.09 -4.17
CA GLY A 67 -5.56 27.94 -5.12
C GLY A 67 -6.91 28.40 -4.59
N TRP A 68 -7.12 28.51 -3.28
CA TRP A 68 -8.33 29.15 -2.74
C TRP A 68 -8.50 30.60 -3.21
N VAL A 69 -7.42 31.27 -3.62
CA VAL A 69 -7.45 32.65 -4.13
C VAL A 69 -8.34 32.77 -5.37
N SER A 70 -8.42 31.72 -6.21
CA SER A 70 -9.30 31.76 -7.39
C SER A 70 -10.79 31.73 -7.05
N ILE A 71 -11.18 31.33 -5.83
CA ILE A 71 -12.58 31.31 -5.39
C ILE A 71 -13.14 32.74 -5.28
N PHE A 72 -12.29 33.70 -4.93
CA PHE A 72 -12.67 35.09 -4.68
C PHE A 72 -12.26 36.03 -5.83
N ASP A 73 -11.71 35.49 -6.93
CA ASP A 73 -11.37 36.28 -8.11
C ASP A 73 -12.65 36.93 -8.68
N GLY A 74 -12.64 38.25 -8.84
CA GLY A 74 -13.78 39.04 -9.33
C GLY A 74 -14.72 39.57 -8.25
N ILE A 75 -14.53 39.23 -6.97
CA ILE A 75 -15.27 39.85 -5.88
C ILE A 75 -14.76 41.27 -5.66
N GLN A 76 -15.68 42.23 -5.65
CA GLN A 76 -15.37 43.63 -5.43
C GLN A 76 -14.70 43.82 -4.06
N GLY A 77 -13.46 44.33 -4.07
CA GLY A 77 -12.67 44.60 -2.85
C GLY A 77 -11.66 43.51 -2.46
N PHE A 78 -11.61 42.37 -3.14
CA PHE A 78 -10.58 41.35 -2.92
C PHE A 78 -9.37 41.58 -3.83
N ASP A 79 -8.19 41.85 -3.25
CA ASP A 79 -6.93 41.98 -3.99
C ASP A 79 -6.03 40.75 -3.82
N SER A 80 -5.88 39.99 -4.90
CA SER A 80 -5.09 38.76 -4.92
C SER A 80 -3.59 38.98 -5.21
N LYS A 81 -3.14 40.21 -5.46
CA LYS A 81 -1.75 40.50 -5.91
C LYS A 81 -0.67 40.18 -4.89
N GLY A 82 -0.99 40.20 -3.60
CA GLY A 82 -0.02 40.02 -2.50
C GLY A 82 0.04 38.62 -1.88
N ILE A 83 -0.82 37.69 -2.31
CA ILE A 83 -1.03 36.43 -1.58
C ILE A 83 -0.16 35.33 -2.19
N TRP A 84 0.95 35.01 -1.53
CA TRP A 84 1.93 34.03 -1.97
C TRP A 84 2.42 33.15 -0.81
N ASN A 85 2.63 31.86 -1.10
CA ASN A 85 3.39 30.96 -0.25
C ASN A 85 4.87 31.04 -0.63
N GLN A 86 5.77 31.20 0.35
CA GLN A 86 7.22 31.22 0.13
C GLN A 86 7.91 30.08 0.90
N SER A 87 8.81 29.34 0.26
CA SER A 87 9.56 28.24 0.89
C SER A 87 11.04 28.21 0.51
N SER A 88 11.83 27.46 1.29
CA SER A 88 13.24 27.16 1.05
C SER A 88 13.48 25.65 1.02
N LYS A 89 14.54 25.23 0.34
CA LYS A 89 14.95 23.82 0.17
C LYS A 89 16.46 23.70 0.36
N ALA A 90 16.92 22.72 1.13
CA ALA A 90 18.33 22.39 1.25
C ALA A 90 18.59 20.89 1.40
N ILE A 91 19.73 20.42 0.89
CA ILE A 91 20.22 19.04 1.03
C ILE A 91 21.70 19.10 1.39
N LEU A 92 22.11 18.41 2.45
CA LEU A 92 23.52 18.13 2.74
C LEU A 92 23.84 16.71 2.28
N VAL A 93 24.83 16.56 1.40
CA VAL A 93 25.31 15.27 0.91
C VAL A 93 26.61 14.92 1.62
N VAL A 94 26.62 13.79 2.30
CA VAL A 94 27.79 13.25 3.03
C VAL A 94 28.19 11.91 2.41
N LYS A 95 29.49 11.63 2.34
CA LYS A 95 30.01 10.35 1.87
C LYS A 95 30.57 9.55 3.05
N HIS A 96 30.09 8.31 3.22
CA HIS A 96 30.58 7.40 4.27
C HIS A 96 30.65 5.96 3.71
N ASP A 97 31.78 5.28 3.92
CA ASP A 97 32.06 3.92 3.41
C ASP A 97 31.71 3.75 1.91
N GLY A 98 32.09 4.74 1.09
CA GLY A 98 31.82 4.76 -0.35
C GLY A 98 30.37 5.08 -0.75
N LYS A 99 29.44 5.17 0.20
CA LYS A 99 28.02 5.45 -0.03
C LYS A 99 27.67 6.93 0.18
N TRP A 100 26.67 7.41 -0.54
CA TRP A 100 26.15 8.78 -0.37
C TRP A 100 24.93 8.80 0.56
N PHE A 101 24.94 9.75 1.49
CA PHE A 101 23.85 10.04 2.42
C PHE A 101 23.33 11.45 2.18
N CYS A 102 22.03 11.58 1.91
CA CYS A 102 21.38 12.85 1.64
C CYS A 102 20.52 13.27 2.82
N PHE A 103 20.96 14.28 3.55
CA PHE A 103 20.25 14.92 4.65
C PHE A 103 19.37 16.04 4.09
N THR A 104 18.06 15.87 4.16
CA THR A 104 17.11 16.81 3.53
C THR A 104 16.51 17.78 4.54
N PHE A 105 16.39 19.04 4.16
CA PHE A 105 15.78 20.11 4.94
C PHE A 105 14.70 20.85 4.15
N GLY A 106 13.56 21.12 4.78
CA GLY A 106 12.38 21.66 4.10
C GLY A 106 11.83 20.70 3.05
N TYR A 107 11.23 21.22 1.97
CA TYR A 107 10.63 20.44 0.90
C TYR A 107 11.65 19.94 -0.14
N ALA A 108 12.86 19.59 0.30
CA ALA A 108 13.98 19.24 -0.57
C ALA A 108 13.98 17.79 -1.06
N ARG A 109 13.16 16.90 -0.45
CA ARG A 109 13.11 15.47 -0.83
C ARG A 109 12.93 15.23 -2.34
N HIS A 110 12.14 16.08 -3.00
CA HIS A 110 11.80 15.97 -4.41
C HIS A 110 12.96 16.32 -5.36
N LEU A 111 14.09 16.79 -4.83
CA LEU A 111 15.29 17.06 -5.62
C LEU A 111 16.13 15.79 -5.84
N ILE A 112 15.93 14.76 -5.00
CA ILE A 112 16.59 13.47 -5.14
C ILE A 112 15.80 12.63 -6.14
N ASP A 113 16.50 12.03 -7.09
CA ASP A 113 15.89 11.07 -8.03
C ASP A 113 15.29 9.88 -7.25
N GLU A 114 14.01 9.59 -7.50
CA GLU A 114 13.28 8.50 -6.87
C GLU A 114 13.86 7.11 -7.17
N LEU A 115 14.60 6.97 -8.27
CA LEU A 115 15.23 5.72 -8.64
C LEU A 115 16.59 5.52 -7.96
N ALA A 116 17.20 6.61 -7.48
CA ALA A 116 18.58 6.61 -6.98
C ALA A 116 18.73 6.17 -5.52
N TYR A 117 17.74 6.40 -4.67
CA TYR A 117 17.85 6.02 -3.26
C TYR A 117 17.52 4.55 -3.00
N GLU A 118 18.16 3.99 -1.98
CA GLU A 118 17.96 2.63 -1.47
C GLU A 118 16.58 2.54 -0.82
N ARG A 119 15.73 1.67 -1.37
CA ARG A 119 14.40 1.39 -0.84
C ARG A 119 14.50 0.65 0.48
N ASN A 120 13.51 0.83 1.35
CA ASN A 120 13.45 0.19 2.67
C ASN A 120 14.63 0.51 3.61
N PHE A 121 15.54 1.42 3.25
CA PHE A 121 16.68 1.81 4.08
C PHE A 121 16.19 2.27 5.46
N GLY A 122 15.25 3.20 5.49
CA GLY A 122 14.68 3.68 6.74
C GLY A 122 13.95 2.62 7.56
N LEU A 123 13.21 1.72 6.90
CA LEU A 123 12.49 0.65 7.55
C LEU A 123 13.46 -0.30 8.26
N ILE A 124 14.48 -0.79 7.57
CA ILE A 124 15.49 -1.70 8.14
C ILE A 124 16.24 -1.03 9.30
N VAL A 125 16.64 0.24 9.12
CA VAL A 125 17.30 1.01 10.19
C VAL A 125 16.40 1.15 11.41
N SER A 126 15.12 1.47 11.22
CA SER A 126 14.16 1.66 12.32
C SER A 126 13.88 0.35 13.06
N LEU A 127 13.79 -0.78 12.35
CA LEU A 127 13.61 -2.11 12.96
C LEU A 127 14.86 -2.60 13.72
N ASN A 128 16.05 -2.17 13.30
CA ASN A 128 17.30 -2.53 13.98
C ASN A 128 17.56 -1.64 15.20
N LEU A 129 17.41 -0.32 15.06
CA LEU A 129 17.67 0.66 16.11
C LEU A 129 16.52 0.80 17.13
N GLY A 130 15.28 0.69 16.66
CA GLY A 130 14.09 0.89 17.49
C GLY A 130 13.95 -0.18 18.56
N ASP A 131 13.41 0.23 19.70
CA ASP A 131 13.01 -0.68 20.77
C ASP A 131 11.80 -1.52 20.31
N PRO A 132 11.87 -2.87 20.33
CA PRO A 132 10.77 -3.75 19.93
C PRO A 132 9.45 -3.53 20.68
N VAL A 133 9.51 -3.02 21.91
CA VAL A 133 8.32 -2.65 22.71
C VAL A 133 8.05 -1.15 22.73
N GLY A 134 8.88 -0.38 22.00
CA GLY A 134 8.89 1.08 21.92
C GLY A 134 8.16 1.63 20.69
N MET A 135 7.31 0.85 20.03
CA MET A 135 6.70 1.24 18.75
C MET A 135 5.54 2.21 18.98
N LYS A 136 5.49 3.29 18.20
CA LYS A 136 4.44 4.32 18.26
C LYS A 136 3.49 4.30 17.08
N SER A 137 3.99 3.95 15.90
CA SER A 137 3.16 3.91 14.70
C SER A 137 3.76 2.97 13.67
N ILE A 138 2.90 2.31 12.90
CA ILE A 138 3.26 1.52 11.74
C ILE A 138 2.44 1.94 10.53
N ASP A 139 3.06 1.86 9.35
CA ASP A 139 2.31 1.85 8.09
C ASP A 139 2.39 0.44 7.52
N LYS A 140 1.24 -0.12 7.22
CA LYS A 140 1.11 -1.41 6.53
C LYS A 140 0.38 -1.23 5.21
N ALA A 141 0.78 -2.02 4.22
CA ALA A 141 0.11 -2.11 2.93
C ALA A 141 -0.33 -3.55 2.73
N ASN A 142 -1.62 -3.75 2.53
CA ASN A 142 -2.15 -5.06 2.20
C ASN A 142 -1.73 -5.42 0.78
N VAL A 143 -1.08 -6.57 0.59
CA VAL A 143 -0.73 -7.11 -0.73
C VAL A 143 -1.88 -7.86 -1.39
N GLY A 144 -3.01 -7.97 -0.70
CA GLY A 144 -4.27 -8.30 -1.33
C GLY A 144 -4.65 -7.30 -2.41
N HIS A 145 -5.56 -7.73 -3.27
CA HIS A 145 -5.91 -7.04 -4.49
C HIS A 145 -6.68 -5.72 -4.30
N VAL A 146 -7.38 -5.56 -3.18
CA VAL A 146 -7.78 -4.23 -2.71
C VAL A 146 -6.53 -3.67 -2.04
N SER A 147 -5.77 -2.83 -2.74
CA SER A 147 -4.53 -2.22 -2.23
C SER A 147 -4.84 -1.27 -1.06
N LEU A 148 -5.18 -1.85 0.10
CA LEU A 148 -5.45 -1.13 1.33
C LEU A 148 -4.13 -0.70 1.92
N ARG A 149 -4.05 0.58 2.27
CA ARG A 149 -2.96 1.12 3.07
C ARG A 149 -3.56 1.64 4.35
N SER A 150 -2.91 1.35 5.45
CA SER A 150 -3.37 1.79 6.77
C SER A 150 -2.19 2.23 7.60
N ARG A 151 -2.42 3.29 8.38
CA ARG A 151 -1.53 3.73 9.44
C ARG A 151 -2.21 3.46 10.76
N GLU A 152 -1.51 2.76 11.63
CA GLU A 152 -1.91 2.62 13.03
C GLU A 152 -0.97 3.43 13.90
N GLN A 153 -1.53 4.06 14.92
CA GLN A 153 -0.78 4.86 15.87
C GLN A 153 -1.28 4.61 17.28
N ALA A 154 -0.35 4.40 18.19
CA ALA A 154 -0.62 4.21 19.61
C ALA A 154 -0.26 5.48 20.38
N THR A 155 -1.09 5.83 21.38
CA THR A 155 -0.83 6.94 22.31
C THR A 155 0.39 6.66 23.19
N ARG A 156 0.59 5.39 23.55
CA ARG A 156 1.73 4.90 24.33
C ARG A 156 2.55 3.95 23.46
N GLU A 157 3.80 3.75 23.83
CA GLU A 157 4.63 2.73 23.17
C GLU A 157 4.04 1.34 23.40
N ILE A 158 3.96 0.56 22.31
CA ILE A 158 3.52 -0.84 22.34
C ILE A 158 4.48 -1.71 21.54
N ALA A 159 4.37 -3.02 21.73
CA ALA A 159 5.08 -3.98 20.90
C ALA A 159 4.40 -4.15 19.54
N LEU A 160 5.16 -4.56 18.52
CA LEU A 160 4.65 -4.68 17.14
C LEU A 160 3.44 -5.63 17.02
N ASN A 161 3.42 -6.71 17.80
CA ASN A 161 2.34 -7.69 17.84
C ASN A 161 1.02 -7.16 18.43
N ASN A 162 1.04 -5.98 19.06
CA ASN A 162 -0.16 -5.34 19.59
C ASN A 162 -0.81 -4.40 18.57
N PHE A 163 -0.16 -4.14 17.42
CA PHE A 163 -0.82 -3.56 16.27
C PHE A 163 -1.62 -4.64 15.55
N GLU A 164 -2.69 -4.24 14.87
CA GLU A 164 -3.38 -5.15 13.96
C GLU A 164 -2.43 -5.37 12.78
N PHE A 165 -1.73 -6.50 12.71
CA PHE A 165 -0.82 -6.78 11.62
C PHE A 165 -0.92 -8.25 11.25
N ASN A 166 -1.37 -8.53 10.03
CA ASN A 166 -1.50 -9.88 9.54
C ASN A 166 -0.24 -10.25 8.75
N ASP A 167 0.56 -11.15 9.31
CA ASP A 167 1.86 -11.56 8.76
C ASP A 167 1.79 -12.33 7.44
N ASP A 168 0.58 -12.75 7.02
CA ASP A 168 0.34 -13.40 5.73
C ASP A 168 -0.03 -12.42 4.60
N ILE A 169 -0.71 -11.29 4.89
CA ILE A 169 -1.24 -10.36 3.87
C ILE A 169 -0.76 -8.92 3.98
N ASP A 170 -0.14 -8.51 5.09
CA ASP A 170 0.31 -7.15 5.30
C ASP A 170 1.82 -7.03 5.08
N LEU A 171 2.22 -6.07 4.25
CA LEU A 171 3.60 -5.60 4.15
C LEU A 171 3.81 -4.43 5.09
N LEU A 172 4.77 -4.57 6.00
CA LEU A 172 5.23 -3.45 6.81
C LEU A 172 6.04 -2.49 5.94
N ARG A 173 5.55 -1.25 5.80
CA ARG A 173 6.18 -0.21 4.97
C ARG A 173 6.94 0.81 5.79
N SER A 174 6.42 1.18 6.95
CA SER A 174 7.01 2.18 7.83
C SER A 174 6.90 1.77 9.28
N VAL A 175 7.90 2.14 10.06
CA VAL A 175 7.88 2.00 11.51
C VAL A 175 8.35 3.30 12.14
N THR A 176 7.61 3.75 13.16
CA THR A 176 8.06 4.78 14.09
C THR A 176 8.22 4.16 15.47
N ALA A 177 9.43 4.20 16.00
CA ALA A 177 9.80 3.62 17.28
C ALA A 177 10.62 4.61 18.09
N LYS A 178 10.55 4.48 19.42
CA LYS A 178 11.57 5.07 20.28
C LYS A 178 12.83 4.21 20.29
N LEU A 179 13.97 4.83 20.49
CA LEU A 179 15.21 4.10 20.74
C LEU A 179 15.22 3.53 22.16
N PRO A 180 15.97 2.43 22.40
CA PRO A 180 16.20 1.92 23.75
C PRO A 180 16.73 3.04 24.65
N LYS A 181 16.14 3.19 25.84
CA LYS A 181 16.51 4.24 26.78
C LYS A 181 17.94 4.02 27.27
N GLN A 182 18.83 4.97 27.00
CA GLN A 182 20.15 5.05 27.64
C GLN A 182 20.02 5.85 28.94
N LYS A 183 20.89 5.58 29.93
CA LYS A 183 20.87 6.34 31.19
C LYS A 183 21.19 7.81 30.89
N ASP A 184 20.39 8.71 31.47
CA ASP A 184 20.55 10.17 31.44
C ASP A 184 20.37 10.88 30.08
N GLU A 185 19.81 10.22 29.07
CA GLU A 185 19.47 10.86 27.78
C GLU A 185 17.96 10.86 27.48
N ASP A 186 17.52 11.92 26.78
CA ASP A 186 16.18 11.98 26.22
C ASP A 186 15.99 10.90 25.16
N GLN A 187 14.89 10.16 25.26
CA GLN A 187 14.63 9.03 24.38
C GLN A 187 14.30 9.50 22.96
N GLU A 188 15.26 9.35 22.04
CA GLU A 188 15.09 9.70 20.63
C GLU A 188 13.98 8.86 19.97
N THR A 189 13.39 9.42 18.91
CA THR A 189 12.44 8.71 18.04
C THR A 189 13.07 8.52 16.67
N VAL A 190 12.97 7.30 16.15
CA VAL A 190 13.34 6.91 14.80
C VAL A 190 12.08 6.54 14.03
N SER A 191 11.93 7.09 12.83
CA SER A 191 10.82 6.80 11.92
C SER A 191 11.40 6.48 10.56
N GLY A 192 11.02 5.37 9.93
CA GLY A 192 11.64 5.01 8.67
C GLY A 192 10.78 4.18 7.73
N ARG A 193 10.89 4.55 6.45
CA ARG A 193 10.35 3.87 5.25
C ARG A 193 11.51 3.72 4.26
N ASP A 194 11.55 4.56 3.21
CA ASP A 194 12.69 4.65 2.30
C ASP A 194 13.78 5.57 2.87
N SER A 195 13.38 6.67 3.50
CA SER A 195 14.26 7.48 4.34
C SER A 195 14.09 7.14 5.81
N VAL A 196 15.11 7.45 6.60
CA VAL A 196 15.05 7.45 8.05
C VAL A 196 14.98 8.87 8.56
N THR A 197 14.08 9.12 9.50
CA THR A 197 13.96 10.38 10.21
C THR A 197 14.24 10.16 11.68
N ILE A 198 15.25 10.86 12.17
CA ILE A 198 15.64 10.86 13.58
C ILE A 198 15.43 12.24 14.17
N ASN A 199 14.98 12.30 15.42
CA ASN A 199 14.96 13.54 16.19
C ASN A 199 16.16 13.52 17.14
N THR A 200 17.24 14.19 16.75
CA THR A 200 18.53 14.18 17.47
C THR A 200 19.05 15.60 17.61
N THR A 201 19.96 15.82 18.55
CA THR A 201 20.78 17.03 18.58
C THR A 201 21.77 16.99 17.42
N VAL A 202 21.86 18.07 16.65
CA VAL A 202 22.69 18.11 15.43
C VAL A 202 23.65 19.30 15.48
N THR A 203 24.93 18.99 15.37
CA THR A 203 26.00 19.93 15.00
C THR A 203 26.54 19.54 13.62
N VAL A 204 27.35 20.42 13.00
CA VAL A 204 27.91 20.14 11.67
C VAL A 204 28.80 18.89 11.70
N ASP A 205 29.54 18.67 12.78
CA ASP A 205 30.40 17.49 12.94
C ASP A 205 29.62 16.18 13.14
N ALA A 206 28.37 16.25 13.62
CA ALA A 206 27.57 15.08 13.93
C ALA A 206 27.06 14.33 12.68
N PHE A 207 27.02 14.96 11.50
CA PHE A 207 26.41 14.34 10.31
C PHE A 207 27.12 13.07 9.84
N GLU A 208 28.44 13.00 9.96
CA GLU A 208 29.20 11.82 9.57
C GLU A 208 28.99 10.65 10.55
N ASP A 209 28.95 10.94 11.85
CA ASP A 209 28.67 9.94 12.88
C ASP A 209 27.24 9.41 12.77
N ILE A 210 26.28 10.28 12.45
CA ILE A 210 24.91 9.88 12.14
C ILE A 210 24.91 8.95 10.93
N ALA A 211 25.57 9.30 9.82
CA ALA A 211 25.64 8.45 8.63
C ALA A 211 26.24 7.06 8.96
N LYS A 212 27.33 7.02 9.73
CA LYS A 212 27.98 5.78 10.20
C LYS A 212 27.03 4.92 11.04
N ARG A 213 26.35 5.53 12.02
CA ARG A 213 25.38 4.84 12.90
C ARG A 213 24.23 4.24 12.09
N LEU A 214 23.64 5.02 11.17
CA LEU A 214 22.53 4.56 10.33
C LEU A 214 22.97 3.44 9.38
N TYR A 215 24.17 3.54 8.81
CA TYR A 215 24.69 2.51 7.90
C TYR A 215 25.00 1.19 8.62
N THR A 216 25.58 1.27 9.81
CA THR A 216 25.84 0.10 10.66
C THR A 216 24.52 -0.61 10.99
N ALA A 217 23.48 0.16 11.35
CA ALA A 217 22.16 -0.39 11.60
C ALA A 217 21.53 -1.01 10.34
N PHE A 218 21.67 -0.39 9.17
CA PHE A 218 21.16 -0.92 7.92
C PHE A 218 21.77 -2.28 7.54
N ARG A 219 23.09 -2.44 7.76
CA ARG A 219 23.80 -3.70 7.46
C ARG A 219 23.51 -4.83 8.45
N SER A 220 22.91 -4.53 9.60
CA SER A 220 22.61 -5.52 10.62
C SER A 220 21.43 -6.42 10.22
N THR A 221 21.56 -7.73 10.41
CA THR A 221 20.49 -8.69 10.18
C THR A 221 19.72 -9.06 11.46
N SER A 222 20.00 -8.38 12.58
CA SER A 222 19.40 -8.71 13.89
C SER A 222 17.86 -8.62 13.88
N TYR A 223 17.29 -7.68 13.13
CA TYR A 223 15.83 -7.57 12.99
C TYR A 223 15.17 -8.86 12.46
N LYS A 224 15.86 -9.67 11.63
CA LYS A 224 15.31 -10.91 11.06
C LYS A 224 14.99 -11.96 12.13
N LYS A 225 15.74 -11.97 13.24
CA LYS A 225 15.46 -12.87 14.38
C LYS A 225 14.18 -12.45 15.13
N ARG A 226 13.93 -11.14 15.23
CA ARG A 226 12.77 -10.57 15.93
C ARG A 226 11.50 -10.60 15.07
N TYR A 227 11.66 -10.48 13.75
CA TYR A 227 10.56 -10.39 12.79
C TYR A 227 10.76 -11.40 11.64
N PRO A 228 10.66 -12.72 11.88
CA PRO A 228 10.92 -13.74 10.86
C PRO A 228 9.99 -13.66 9.65
N TRP A 229 8.75 -13.20 9.87
CA TRP A 229 7.73 -13.04 8.83
C TRP A 229 8.13 -12.02 7.74
N LEU A 230 9.02 -11.04 8.03
CA LEU A 230 9.62 -10.19 6.99
C LEU A 230 10.44 -11.00 5.97
N GLY A 231 10.78 -12.25 6.31
CA GLY A 231 11.46 -13.18 5.41
C GLY A 231 10.55 -13.89 4.40
N LYS A 232 9.23 -13.89 4.61
CA LYS A 232 8.26 -14.55 3.71
C LYS A 232 8.16 -13.86 2.35
N ILE A 233 8.32 -12.53 2.33
CA ILE A 233 8.29 -11.69 1.13
C ILE A 233 9.55 -10.82 1.12
N LYS A 234 10.47 -11.08 0.18
CA LYS A 234 11.78 -10.42 0.11
C LYS A 234 11.87 -9.59 -1.15
N GLU A 235 12.34 -8.36 -1.03
CA GLU A 235 12.69 -7.54 -2.19
C GLU A 235 13.70 -8.29 -3.08
N GLU A 236 13.40 -8.40 -4.37
CA GLU A 236 14.30 -8.95 -5.37
C GLU A 236 15.29 -7.86 -5.78
N ARG A 237 16.58 -8.19 -5.78
CA ARG A 237 17.68 -7.25 -6.06
C ARG A 237 18.53 -7.69 -7.24
N ASP A 238 18.36 -8.92 -7.72
CA ASP A 238 19.04 -9.41 -8.90
C ASP A 238 18.54 -8.68 -10.15
N LYS A 239 19.41 -7.90 -10.79
CA LYS A 239 19.06 -7.06 -11.94
C LYS A 239 18.51 -7.87 -13.11
N GLN A 240 19.10 -9.03 -13.39
CA GLN A 240 18.65 -9.90 -14.49
C GLN A 240 17.24 -10.43 -14.25
N THR A 241 16.95 -10.85 -13.02
CA THR A 241 15.61 -11.28 -12.61
C THR A 241 14.61 -10.13 -12.71
N ILE A 242 14.96 -8.93 -12.24
CA ILE A 242 14.12 -7.73 -12.35
C ILE A 242 13.81 -7.40 -13.81
N GLU A 243 14.81 -7.41 -14.70
CA GLU A 243 14.63 -7.12 -16.13
C GLU A 243 13.72 -8.15 -16.82
N ALA A 244 13.86 -9.43 -16.46
CA ALA A 244 12.97 -10.48 -16.96
C ALA A 244 11.53 -10.32 -16.45
N LEU A 245 11.35 -9.95 -15.18
CA LEU A 245 10.03 -9.64 -14.61
C LEU A 245 9.40 -8.40 -15.26
N ASP A 246 10.19 -7.36 -15.49
CA ASP A 246 9.78 -6.13 -16.17
C ASP A 246 9.33 -6.41 -17.61
N THR A 247 10.02 -7.30 -18.31
CA THR A 247 9.63 -7.73 -19.67
C THR A 247 8.31 -8.50 -19.64
N ALA A 248 8.17 -9.47 -18.72
CA ALA A 248 6.92 -10.22 -18.55
C ALA A 248 5.73 -9.32 -18.17
N LEU A 249 5.96 -8.30 -17.33
CA LEU A 249 4.96 -7.30 -16.96
C LEU A 249 4.49 -6.52 -18.19
N VAL A 250 5.43 -5.99 -18.97
CA VAL A 250 5.15 -5.18 -20.16
C VAL A 250 4.37 -6.00 -21.18
N GLU A 251 4.77 -7.24 -21.46
CA GLU A 251 4.05 -8.12 -22.38
C GLU A 251 2.58 -8.30 -22.00
N LYS A 252 2.30 -8.50 -20.71
CA LYS A 252 0.92 -8.66 -20.21
C LYS A 252 0.11 -7.38 -20.32
N VAL A 253 0.71 -6.23 -20.00
CA VAL A 253 0.07 -4.92 -20.15
C VAL A 253 -0.26 -4.62 -21.62
N VAL A 254 0.67 -4.94 -22.53
CA VAL A 254 0.46 -4.77 -23.99
C VAL A 254 -0.68 -5.68 -24.47
N LYS A 255 -0.73 -6.93 -24.04
CA LYS A 255 -1.80 -7.89 -24.39
C LYS A 255 -3.15 -7.60 -23.72
N GLY A 256 -3.19 -6.74 -22.71
CA GLY A 256 -4.41 -6.48 -21.93
C GLY A 256 -4.77 -7.62 -20.95
N GLU A 257 -3.79 -8.40 -20.51
CA GLU A 257 -3.96 -9.48 -19.53
C GLU A 257 -3.92 -8.91 -18.09
N PHE A 258 -5.03 -8.34 -17.65
CA PHE A 258 -5.14 -7.65 -16.35
C PHE A 258 -5.64 -8.52 -15.20
N GLU A 259 -5.79 -9.84 -15.38
CA GLU A 259 -6.30 -10.71 -14.32
C GLU A 259 -5.44 -10.70 -13.04
N LYS A 260 -4.14 -10.41 -13.19
CA LYS A 260 -3.14 -10.35 -12.12
C LYS A 260 -2.39 -9.01 -12.08
N ILE A 261 -2.86 -7.98 -12.77
CA ILE A 261 -2.20 -6.67 -12.86
C ILE A 261 -3.24 -5.57 -12.66
N TRP A 262 -2.98 -4.62 -11.76
CA TRP A 262 -3.87 -3.51 -11.48
C TRP A 262 -3.13 -2.24 -11.10
N LEU A 263 -3.81 -1.10 -11.16
CA LEU A 263 -3.29 0.18 -10.66
C LEU A 263 -3.73 0.41 -9.20
N ALA A 264 -2.84 0.99 -8.42
CA ALA A 264 -3.12 1.43 -7.05
C ALA A 264 -2.37 2.71 -6.71
N ILE A 265 -2.86 3.40 -5.69
CA ILE A 265 -2.22 4.59 -5.15
C ILE A 265 -1.01 4.17 -4.29
N PRO A 266 0.22 4.64 -4.59
CA PRO A 266 1.46 4.15 -3.96
C PRO A 266 1.75 4.73 -2.57
N GLU A 267 0.87 5.58 -2.03
CA GLU A 267 1.04 6.19 -0.71
C GLU A 267 -0.29 6.46 -0.01
N LEU A 268 -0.24 6.74 1.28
CA LEU A 268 -1.43 7.21 1.99
C LEU A 268 -1.73 8.63 1.54
N VAL A 269 -2.93 8.83 1.00
CA VAL A 269 -3.41 10.13 0.53
C VAL A 269 -4.53 10.66 1.43
N VAL A 270 -4.63 11.97 1.51
CA VAL A 270 -5.76 12.68 2.14
C VAL A 270 -6.75 12.97 1.02
N TRP A 271 -7.87 12.25 1.01
CA TRP A 271 -8.83 12.31 -0.10
C TRP A 271 -9.53 13.66 -0.22
N GLU A 272 -9.71 14.35 0.89
CA GLU A 272 -10.30 15.70 0.97
C GLU A 272 -9.46 16.74 0.20
N ASP A 273 -8.16 16.47 0.05
CA ASP A 273 -7.26 17.33 -0.69
C ASP A 273 -7.26 17.00 -2.19
N ILE A 274 -7.82 15.87 -2.63
CA ILE A 274 -7.72 15.37 -4.01
C ILE A 274 -8.98 15.67 -4.81
N LYS A 275 -8.80 16.38 -5.92
CA LYS A 275 -9.84 16.67 -6.91
C LYS A 275 -10.04 15.54 -7.92
N GLY A 276 -8.98 14.79 -8.21
CA GLY A 276 -8.99 13.63 -9.11
C GLY A 276 -7.64 13.33 -9.73
N PHE A 277 -7.60 12.27 -10.53
CA PHE A 277 -6.40 11.75 -11.19
C PHE A 277 -6.42 12.05 -12.69
N ALA A 278 -5.27 12.36 -13.27
CA ALA A 278 -5.14 12.47 -14.73
C ALA A 278 -4.07 11.51 -15.25
N LEU A 279 -4.44 10.71 -16.24
CA LEU A 279 -3.58 9.68 -16.84
C LEU A 279 -2.66 10.24 -17.94
N LYS A 280 -2.83 11.52 -18.29
CA LYS A 280 -2.00 12.27 -19.24
C LYS A 280 -1.96 13.75 -18.84
N PHE A 281 -0.78 14.36 -18.94
CA PHE A 281 -0.65 15.82 -18.82
C PHE A 281 -1.12 16.52 -20.10
N ARG A 282 -1.56 17.78 -19.98
CA ARG A 282 -2.00 18.67 -21.08
C ARG A 282 -1.38 18.29 -22.43
N SER A 283 -2.21 18.04 -23.44
CA SER A 283 -1.74 17.93 -24.83
C SER A 283 -1.03 19.23 -25.22
N GLU A 284 0.29 19.18 -25.42
CA GLU A 284 1.01 20.22 -26.16
C GLU A 284 0.63 20.08 -27.63
N GLY A 285 0.05 21.15 -28.22
CA GLY A 285 -0.03 21.29 -29.68
C GLY A 285 -1.42 21.30 -30.34
N ALA A 286 -2.55 21.23 -29.64
CA ALA A 286 -3.87 21.43 -30.25
C ALA A 286 -4.49 22.75 -29.79
N ALA A 287 -4.90 23.59 -30.75
CA ALA A 287 -5.34 24.97 -30.59
C ALA A 287 -6.69 25.16 -29.87
N GLU A 288 -7.30 24.09 -29.35
CA GLU A 288 -8.57 24.13 -28.61
C GLU A 288 -8.45 23.19 -27.40
N LYS A 289 -8.28 23.72 -26.19
CA LYS A 289 -8.04 22.90 -24.98
C LYS A 289 -9.31 22.68 -24.17
N ALA A 290 -9.89 21.49 -24.28
CA ALA A 290 -10.49 20.85 -23.10
C ALA A 290 -9.38 20.61 -22.06
N GLY A 291 -9.68 20.80 -20.77
CA GLY A 291 -8.74 20.53 -19.68
C GLY A 291 -8.32 19.05 -19.59
N PRO A 292 -7.41 18.69 -18.66
CA PRO A 292 -7.12 17.28 -18.39
C PRO A 292 -8.41 16.54 -18.01
N VAL A 293 -8.60 15.32 -18.53
CA VAL A 293 -9.70 14.46 -18.10
C VAL A 293 -9.36 13.94 -16.71
N LEU A 294 -10.20 14.29 -15.74
CA LEU A 294 -10.06 13.88 -14.35
C LEU A 294 -10.90 12.62 -14.11
N TYR A 295 -10.23 11.60 -13.60
CA TYR A 295 -10.81 10.34 -13.15
C TYR A 295 -10.89 10.36 -11.63
N GLN A 296 -11.95 9.79 -11.07
CA GLN A 296 -12.09 9.67 -9.62
C GLN A 296 -11.28 8.50 -9.07
N ASP A 297 -11.08 7.47 -9.88
CA ASP A 297 -10.35 6.25 -9.53
C ASP A 297 -9.25 5.95 -10.55
N LEU A 298 -8.32 5.08 -10.17
CA LEU A 298 -7.28 4.58 -11.08
C LEU A 298 -7.75 3.26 -11.70
N ASP A 299 -8.02 3.28 -13.01
CA ASP A 299 -8.35 2.10 -13.79
C ASP A 299 -7.25 1.78 -14.82
N ILE A 300 -6.81 0.52 -14.87
CA ILE A 300 -5.71 0.10 -15.73
C ILE A 300 -6.11 0.00 -17.20
N GLU A 301 -7.36 -0.34 -17.51
CA GLU A 301 -7.89 -0.39 -18.87
C GLU A 301 -8.02 1.03 -19.43
N GLU A 302 -8.60 1.95 -18.65
CA GLU A 302 -8.66 3.37 -18.98
C GLU A 302 -7.26 3.96 -19.18
N TRP A 303 -6.33 3.65 -18.27
CA TRP A 303 -4.94 4.08 -18.41
C TRP A 303 -4.30 3.54 -19.68
N ARG A 304 -4.48 2.25 -20.01
CA ARG A 304 -3.95 1.67 -21.26
C ARG A 304 -4.51 2.38 -22.50
N ASN A 305 -5.81 2.67 -22.50
CA ASN A 305 -6.49 3.36 -23.59
C ASN A 305 -5.99 4.79 -23.78
N VAL A 306 -5.85 5.56 -22.69
CA VAL A 306 -5.39 6.96 -22.71
C VAL A 306 -3.90 7.07 -23.01
N ALA A 307 -3.08 6.17 -22.46
CA ALA A 307 -1.63 6.19 -22.61
C ALA A 307 -1.15 5.81 -24.02
N LYS A 308 -2.05 5.41 -24.92
CA LYS A 308 -1.80 4.94 -26.30
C LYS A 308 -0.66 3.93 -26.34
N ILE A 309 -0.79 2.89 -25.52
CA ILE A 309 0.23 1.84 -25.39
C ILE A 309 0.26 1.02 -26.67
N GLY A 310 1.38 1.06 -27.38
CA GLY A 310 1.70 0.18 -28.50
C GLY A 310 2.74 -0.87 -28.11
N ASP A 311 3.17 -1.66 -29.09
CA ASP A 311 4.15 -2.73 -28.91
C ASP A 311 5.56 -2.23 -28.53
N ASP A 312 5.79 -0.92 -28.57
CA ASP A 312 7.05 -0.25 -28.20
C ASP A 312 7.12 0.16 -26.72
N LEU A 313 6.18 -0.31 -25.89
CA LEU A 313 6.22 -0.11 -24.45
C LEU A 313 7.43 -0.84 -23.84
N THR A 314 8.12 -0.18 -22.92
CA THR A 314 9.20 -0.77 -22.11
C THR A 314 8.99 -0.42 -20.65
N ALA A 315 9.62 -1.17 -19.75
CA ALA A 315 9.53 -0.86 -18.31
C ALA A 315 10.13 0.51 -17.98
N ASP A 316 11.19 0.94 -18.67
CA ASP A 316 11.73 2.29 -18.51
C ASP A 316 10.71 3.36 -18.91
N ARG A 317 9.97 3.16 -20.01
CA ARG A 317 8.87 4.06 -20.38
C ARG A 317 7.77 4.10 -19.32
N LEU A 318 7.47 2.99 -18.64
CA LEU A 318 6.54 2.97 -17.50
C LEU A 318 7.06 3.79 -16.31
N LYS A 319 8.37 3.79 -16.06
CA LYS A 319 9.00 4.57 -14.99
C LYS A 319 8.95 6.08 -15.27
N TYR A 320 8.97 6.48 -16.55
CA TYR A 320 8.86 7.89 -16.96
C TYR A 320 7.43 8.38 -17.20
N LYS A 321 6.49 7.50 -17.56
CA LYS A 321 5.07 7.85 -17.66
C LYS A 321 4.53 8.24 -16.29
N LYS A 322 3.69 9.28 -16.26
CA LYS A 322 3.20 9.90 -15.02
C LYS A 322 1.70 9.73 -14.88
N ILE A 323 1.25 9.44 -13.67
CA ILE A 323 -0.13 9.57 -13.22
C ILE A 323 -0.16 10.81 -12.33
N PHE A 324 -0.99 11.80 -12.69
CA PHE A 324 -1.05 13.08 -12.01
C PHE A 324 -2.16 13.09 -10.98
N VAL A 325 -1.90 13.75 -9.85
CA VAL A 325 -2.88 14.01 -8.80
C VAL A 325 -3.17 15.50 -8.80
N TYR A 326 -4.43 15.85 -9.01
CA TYR A 326 -4.92 17.21 -8.92
C TYR A 326 -5.49 17.45 -7.52
N TRP A 327 -5.17 18.59 -6.96
CA TRP A 327 -5.55 18.96 -5.61
C TRP A 327 -6.70 19.97 -5.61
N GLU A 328 -7.54 19.93 -4.58
CA GLU A 328 -8.65 20.88 -4.37
C GLU A 328 -8.15 22.29 -4.06
N ASP A 329 -7.04 22.41 -3.34
CA ASP A 329 -6.43 23.69 -2.97
C ASP A 329 -5.66 24.36 -4.11
N GLY A 330 -5.77 23.84 -5.34
CA GLY A 330 -5.18 24.37 -6.56
C GLY A 330 -3.66 24.45 -6.59
N ARG A 331 -2.95 23.77 -5.66
CA ARG A 331 -1.48 23.63 -5.74
C ARG A 331 -1.09 22.86 -7.00
N ASP A 332 0.16 23.02 -7.44
CA ASP A 332 0.65 22.33 -8.64
C ASP A 332 0.40 20.80 -8.55
N PRO A 333 -0.07 20.15 -9.64
CA PRO A 333 -0.33 18.73 -9.63
C PRO A 333 0.90 17.94 -9.22
N SER A 334 0.72 17.04 -8.26
CA SER A 334 1.76 16.05 -7.97
C SER A 334 1.67 14.91 -8.97
N HIS A 335 2.65 14.01 -8.96
CA HIS A 335 2.62 12.85 -9.83
C HIS A 335 3.31 11.65 -9.20
N TRP A 336 2.88 10.49 -9.64
CA TRP A 336 3.56 9.21 -9.44
C TRP A 336 4.00 8.67 -10.80
N SER A 337 5.06 7.86 -10.84
CA SER A 337 5.32 7.07 -12.05
C SER A 337 4.24 6.01 -12.21
N ALA A 338 3.85 5.72 -13.44
CA ALA A 338 2.88 4.67 -13.75
C ALA A 338 3.40 3.32 -13.21
N TYR A 339 4.71 3.08 -13.32
CA TYR A 339 5.36 1.90 -12.77
C TYR A 339 5.16 1.74 -11.24
N ARG A 340 5.21 2.82 -10.45
CA ARG A 340 4.94 2.76 -9.00
C ARG A 340 3.48 2.51 -8.66
N CYS A 341 2.57 2.91 -9.55
CA CYS A 341 1.14 2.61 -9.40
C CYS A 341 0.79 1.18 -9.80
N LEU A 342 1.64 0.49 -10.58
CA LEU A 342 1.38 -0.89 -10.99
C LEU A 342 1.60 -1.87 -9.83
N ASN A 343 0.67 -2.80 -9.71
CA ASN A 343 0.80 -4.00 -8.91
C ASN A 343 0.61 -5.20 -9.82
N ALA A 344 1.40 -6.25 -9.60
CA ALA A 344 1.35 -7.44 -10.44
C ALA A 344 1.74 -8.70 -9.67
N GLU A 345 1.17 -9.85 -10.07
CA GLU A 345 1.69 -11.17 -9.72
C GLU A 345 2.28 -11.86 -10.96
N ILE A 346 3.57 -12.21 -10.92
CA ILE A 346 4.26 -12.89 -12.03
C ILE A 346 4.97 -14.13 -11.51
N ASP A 347 4.78 -15.25 -12.23
CA ASP A 347 5.52 -16.49 -12.01
C ASP A 347 6.68 -16.55 -13.00
N LEU A 348 7.92 -16.57 -12.49
CA LEU A 348 9.14 -16.64 -13.30
C LEU A 348 10.05 -17.75 -12.79
N ALA A 349 10.46 -18.66 -13.67
CA ALA A 349 11.31 -19.81 -13.33
C ALA A 349 10.82 -20.62 -12.10
N LYS A 350 9.50 -20.88 -12.03
CA LYS A 350 8.80 -21.57 -10.92
C LYS A 350 8.87 -20.85 -9.56
N LYS A 351 9.33 -19.60 -9.53
CA LYS A 351 9.27 -18.72 -8.36
C LYS A 351 8.17 -17.70 -8.57
N LYS A 352 7.55 -17.28 -7.47
CA LYS A 352 6.47 -16.30 -7.49
C LYS A 352 7.01 -14.93 -7.09
N TYR A 353 6.68 -13.93 -7.89
CA TYR A 353 7.09 -12.55 -7.70
C TYR A 353 5.89 -11.62 -7.72
N ILE A 354 6.02 -10.51 -7.00
CA ILE A 354 4.99 -9.49 -6.86
C ILE A 354 5.60 -8.13 -7.12
N LEU A 355 4.90 -7.28 -7.85
CA LEU A 355 5.23 -5.87 -7.99
C LEU A 355 4.35 -5.09 -7.03
N ASN A 356 4.96 -4.24 -6.20
CA ASN A 356 4.23 -3.31 -5.33
C ASN A 356 5.06 -2.04 -5.13
N ASP A 357 4.45 -0.86 -5.31
CA ASP A 357 5.10 0.45 -5.11
C ASP A 357 6.40 0.61 -5.94
N GLY A 358 6.48 -0.05 -7.10
CA GLY A 358 7.62 0.00 -8.01
C GLY A 358 8.79 -0.93 -7.66
N ASP A 359 8.64 -1.85 -6.71
CA ASP A 359 9.66 -2.84 -6.39
C ASP A 359 9.14 -4.26 -6.59
N TRP A 360 10.01 -5.14 -7.08
CA TRP A 360 9.73 -6.57 -7.18
C TRP A 360 10.05 -7.26 -5.86
N TYR A 361 9.16 -8.11 -5.39
CA TYR A 361 9.39 -8.96 -4.24
C TYR A 361 9.20 -10.42 -4.63
N LYS A 362 10.11 -11.25 -4.16
CA LYS A 362 10.06 -12.70 -4.26
C LYS A 362 9.36 -13.28 -3.03
N ILE A 363 8.38 -14.14 -3.29
CA ILE A 363 7.70 -14.89 -2.24
C ILE A 363 8.50 -16.16 -1.95
N GLU A 364 8.71 -16.45 -0.66
CA GLU A 364 9.39 -17.65 -0.22
C GLU A 364 8.62 -18.91 -0.62
N ALA A 365 9.33 -19.91 -1.15
CA ALA A 365 8.73 -21.15 -1.63
C ALA A 365 7.94 -21.90 -0.53
N GLY A 366 8.44 -21.90 0.72
CA GLY A 366 7.75 -22.49 1.86
C GLY A 366 6.41 -21.82 2.14
N PHE A 367 6.34 -20.49 2.05
CA PHE A 367 5.09 -19.75 2.22
C PHE A 367 4.12 -20.01 1.04
N VAL A 368 4.64 -20.07 -0.19
CA VAL A 368 3.82 -20.45 -1.35
C VAL A 368 3.21 -21.84 -1.19
N GLN A 369 4.01 -22.79 -0.71
CA GLN A 369 3.56 -24.16 -0.45
C GLN A 369 2.51 -24.19 0.67
N GLU A 370 2.77 -23.53 1.80
CA GLU A 370 1.82 -23.45 2.92
C GLU A 370 0.43 -22.94 2.48
N VAL A 371 0.39 -21.87 1.68
CA VAL A 371 -0.86 -21.29 1.18
C VAL A 371 -1.56 -22.22 0.19
N ASN A 372 -0.81 -22.88 -0.69
CA ASN A 372 -1.38 -23.85 -1.63
C ASN A 372 -1.91 -25.10 -0.92
N ASP A 373 -1.18 -25.62 0.06
CA ASP A 373 -1.59 -26.77 0.86
C ASP A 373 -2.88 -26.44 1.64
N PHE A 374 -2.95 -25.24 2.23
CA PHE A 374 -4.18 -24.77 2.85
C PHE A 374 -5.32 -24.65 1.84
N TYR A 375 -5.09 -24.04 0.69
CA TYR A 375 -6.10 -23.90 -0.37
C TYR A 375 -6.65 -25.26 -0.82
N ASN A 376 -5.78 -26.25 -0.96
CA ASN A 376 -6.14 -27.61 -1.33
C ASN A 376 -6.85 -28.37 -0.20
N SER A 377 -6.61 -28.02 1.06
CA SER A 377 -7.33 -28.57 2.22
C SER A 377 -8.78 -28.06 2.36
N VAL A 378 -9.14 -26.98 1.64
CA VAL A 378 -10.53 -26.52 1.59
C VAL A 378 -11.32 -27.46 0.69
N ALA A 379 -12.29 -28.17 1.26
CA ALA A 379 -13.08 -29.15 0.55
C ALA A 379 -13.87 -28.52 -0.61
N ASP A 380 -13.91 -29.21 -1.74
CA ASP A 380 -14.85 -28.87 -2.81
C ASP A 380 -16.28 -29.14 -2.35
N SER A 381 -17.18 -28.22 -2.66
CA SER A 381 -18.59 -28.35 -2.31
C SER A 381 -19.25 -29.46 -3.12
N LYS A 382 -20.24 -30.12 -2.52
CA LYS A 382 -21.09 -31.10 -3.20
C LYS A 382 -22.29 -30.46 -3.90
N ILE A 383 -22.47 -29.15 -3.71
CA ILE A 383 -23.53 -28.35 -4.32
C ILE A 383 -23.39 -28.43 -5.84
N GLN A 384 -24.51 -28.74 -6.51
CA GLN A 384 -24.59 -28.80 -7.97
C GLN A 384 -25.29 -27.55 -8.48
N LEU A 385 -24.53 -26.65 -9.11
CA LEU A 385 -25.04 -25.49 -9.81
C LEU A 385 -24.81 -25.65 -11.32
N PRO A 386 -25.77 -25.24 -12.18
CA PRO A 386 -25.63 -25.37 -13.63
C PRO A 386 -24.48 -24.49 -14.16
N PRO A 387 -23.87 -24.82 -15.32
CA PRO A 387 -22.92 -23.94 -15.99
C PRO A 387 -23.51 -22.55 -16.28
N TYR A 388 -22.69 -21.50 -16.25
CA TYR A 388 -23.18 -20.12 -16.35
C TYR A 388 -23.28 -19.55 -17.78
N GLY A 389 -22.66 -20.19 -18.76
CA GLY A 389 -22.65 -19.80 -20.16
C GLY A 389 -22.11 -18.39 -20.37
N THR A 390 -22.88 -17.55 -21.06
CA THR A 390 -22.55 -16.14 -21.29
C THR A 390 -23.23 -15.21 -20.29
N SER A 391 -23.88 -15.76 -19.26
CA SER A 391 -24.65 -14.99 -18.31
C SER A 391 -23.79 -14.06 -17.46
N THR A 392 -24.36 -12.91 -17.11
CA THR A 392 -23.85 -12.08 -16.02
C THR A 392 -24.23 -12.72 -14.68
N GLU A 393 -23.48 -12.42 -13.62
CA GLU A 393 -23.72 -12.92 -12.26
C GLU A 393 -25.20 -12.75 -11.83
N PRO A 394 -25.83 -11.55 -11.93
CA PRO A 394 -27.24 -11.41 -11.55
C PRO A 394 -28.23 -12.18 -12.45
N LYS A 395 -27.93 -12.36 -13.74
CA LYS A 395 -28.78 -13.14 -14.65
C LYS A 395 -28.71 -14.63 -14.33
N TYR A 396 -27.51 -15.10 -14.04
CA TYR A 396 -27.24 -16.48 -13.66
C TYR A 396 -27.96 -16.85 -12.35
N LEU A 397 -27.82 -16.04 -11.30
CA LEU A 397 -28.44 -16.28 -10.00
C LEU A 397 -29.97 -16.39 -10.08
N ARG A 398 -30.61 -15.50 -10.85
CA ARG A 398 -32.06 -15.57 -11.11
C ARG A 398 -32.46 -16.85 -11.84
N ALA A 399 -31.68 -17.28 -12.83
CA ALA A 399 -31.95 -18.51 -13.56
C ALA A 399 -31.83 -19.76 -12.67
N VAL A 400 -30.83 -19.80 -11.77
CA VAL A 400 -30.66 -20.89 -10.81
C VAL A 400 -31.86 -20.99 -9.87
N ALA A 401 -32.26 -19.87 -9.25
CA ALA A 401 -33.38 -19.85 -8.31
C ALA A 401 -34.73 -20.15 -8.99
N ALA A 402 -34.92 -19.75 -10.25
CA ALA A 402 -36.13 -20.07 -11.01
C ALA A 402 -36.17 -21.53 -11.49
N GLY A 403 -35.01 -22.10 -11.81
CA GLY A 403 -34.89 -23.47 -12.34
C GLY A 403 -34.85 -24.56 -11.25
N ASN A 404 -34.58 -24.20 -10.00
CA ASN A 404 -34.50 -25.16 -8.89
C ASN A 404 -35.07 -24.59 -7.59
N ALA A 405 -36.20 -25.14 -7.15
CA ALA A 405 -36.91 -24.73 -5.95
C ALA A 405 -36.13 -24.98 -4.63
N ALA A 406 -34.99 -25.68 -4.68
CA ALA A 406 -34.10 -25.87 -3.54
C ALA A 406 -33.28 -24.63 -3.18
N TYR A 407 -33.27 -23.58 -4.02
CA TYR A 407 -32.50 -22.35 -3.79
C TYR A 407 -33.40 -21.11 -3.71
N ALA A 408 -33.18 -20.29 -2.69
CA ALA A 408 -33.74 -18.96 -2.55
C ALA A 408 -32.76 -17.91 -3.06
N LEU A 409 -33.23 -17.02 -3.95
CA LEU A 409 -32.45 -15.86 -4.41
C LEU A 409 -32.36 -14.80 -3.31
N MET A 410 -31.14 -14.48 -2.90
CA MET A 410 -30.82 -13.49 -1.88
C MET A 410 -29.89 -12.37 -2.38
N ASP A 411 -29.38 -12.48 -3.62
CA ASP A 411 -28.62 -11.43 -4.33
C ASP A 411 -29.24 -10.03 -4.16
N ARG A 412 -28.40 -9.08 -3.74
CA ARG A 412 -28.70 -7.66 -3.51
C ARG A 412 -29.76 -7.38 -2.44
N LYS A 413 -30.09 -8.37 -1.60
CA LYS A 413 -30.94 -8.15 -0.42
C LYS A 413 -30.08 -7.73 0.76
N GLU A 414 -29.67 -6.47 0.75
CA GLU A 414 -28.84 -5.85 1.78
C GLU A 414 -29.61 -5.65 3.08
N ILE A 415 -29.02 -6.07 4.19
CA ILE A 415 -29.57 -5.92 5.53
C ILE A 415 -28.82 -4.81 6.26
N MET A 416 -29.58 -3.89 6.84
CA MET A 416 -29.05 -2.79 7.62
C MET A 416 -28.57 -3.29 8.99
N ILE A 417 -27.31 -3.06 9.31
CA ILE A 417 -26.74 -3.35 10.64
C ILE A 417 -26.20 -2.06 11.30
N GLY A 418 -25.89 -2.15 12.59
CA GLY A 418 -25.26 -1.05 13.34
C GLY A 418 -26.12 0.23 13.41
N GLY A 419 -27.43 0.07 13.54
CA GLY A 419 -28.38 1.21 13.61
C GLY A 419 -28.59 1.93 12.28
N GLY A 420 -28.37 1.25 11.14
CA GLY A 420 -28.62 1.81 9.81
C GLY A 420 -27.40 2.43 9.13
N ARG A 421 -26.19 2.19 9.65
CA ARG A 421 -24.95 2.79 9.11
C ARG A 421 -24.21 1.89 8.13
N SER A 422 -24.52 0.60 8.12
CA SER A 422 -23.82 -0.38 7.30
C SER A 422 -24.80 -1.38 6.71
N ARG A 423 -24.44 -1.91 5.56
CA ARG A 423 -25.25 -2.85 4.78
C ARG A 423 -24.46 -4.11 4.58
N VAL A 424 -25.07 -5.23 4.93
CA VAL A 424 -24.47 -6.55 4.77
C VAL A 424 -25.46 -7.42 4.02
N GLU A 425 -25.00 -7.98 2.91
CA GLU A 425 -25.73 -9.00 2.17
C GLU A 425 -25.43 -10.38 2.79
N PHE A 426 -26.49 -11.13 3.10
CA PHE A 426 -26.37 -12.45 3.73
C PHE A 426 -25.72 -13.48 2.81
N CYS A 427 -26.18 -13.61 1.58
CA CYS A 427 -25.62 -14.49 0.55
C CYS A 427 -26.28 -14.20 -0.79
N ASP A 428 -25.75 -14.77 -1.87
CA ASP A 428 -26.37 -14.69 -3.19
C ASP A 428 -27.49 -15.73 -3.35
N LEU A 429 -27.25 -16.95 -2.87
CA LEU A 429 -28.22 -18.05 -2.83
C LEU A 429 -28.21 -18.73 -1.46
N TYR A 430 -29.40 -19.04 -0.95
CA TYR A 430 -29.56 -19.86 0.25
C TYR A 430 -30.30 -21.14 -0.09
N SER A 431 -29.78 -22.30 0.30
CA SER A 431 -30.42 -23.59 0.02
C SER A 431 -31.30 -24.09 1.17
N ASN A 432 -32.21 -25.00 0.86
CA ASN A 432 -33.03 -25.71 1.87
C ASN A 432 -32.20 -26.69 2.73
N ALA A 433 -30.94 -26.96 2.36
CA ALA A 433 -29.98 -27.74 3.12
C ALA A 433 -29.10 -26.88 4.05
N SER A 434 -29.49 -25.62 4.30
CA SER A 434 -28.74 -24.65 5.11
C SER A 434 -27.36 -24.27 4.54
N GLU A 435 -27.26 -24.24 3.21
CA GLU A 435 -26.04 -23.78 2.53
C GLU A 435 -26.15 -22.27 2.23
N ILE A 436 -25.16 -21.51 2.68
CA ILE A 436 -24.99 -20.08 2.49
C ILE A 436 -24.00 -19.90 1.34
N ILE A 437 -24.51 -19.61 0.13
CA ILE A 437 -23.71 -19.63 -1.10
C ILE A 437 -23.41 -18.21 -1.55
N HIS A 438 -22.12 -17.89 -1.58
CA HIS A 438 -21.61 -16.62 -2.11
C HIS A 438 -21.03 -16.86 -3.51
N VAL A 439 -21.52 -16.14 -4.52
CA VAL A 439 -21.17 -16.33 -5.93
C VAL A 439 -20.45 -15.11 -6.44
N LYS A 440 -19.30 -15.33 -7.09
CA LYS A 440 -18.61 -14.25 -7.83
C LYS A 440 -18.15 -14.67 -9.20
N LYS A 441 -18.40 -13.83 -10.20
CA LYS A 441 -17.77 -13.98 -11.51
C LYS A 441 -16.29 -13.62 -11.45
N TYR A 442 -15.43 -14.55 -11.85
CA TYR A 442 -14.01 -14.31 -11.98
C TYR A 442 -13.75 -13.30 -13.11
N GLY A 443 -13.34 -12.09 -12.73
CA GLY A 443 -13.01 -11.00 -13.66
C GLY A 443 -11.75 -10.24 -13.25
N GLY A 444 -10.93 -10.82 -12.36
CA GLY A 444 -9.82 -10.15 -11.71
C GLY A 444 -9.84 -10.41 -10.22
N ALA A 445 -8.70 -10.21 -9.60
CA ALA A 445 -8.46 -10.69 -8.26
C ALA A 445 -8.93 -9.71 -7.16
N ASN A 446 -9.14 -8.42 -7.49
CA ASN A 446 -9.76 -7.41 -6.63
C ASN A 446 -11.19 -7.82 -6.23
N LEU A 447 -11.93 -8.43 -7.17
CA LEU A 447 -13.31 -8.89 -6.95
C LEU A 447 -13.40 -10.06 -5.96
N LEU A 448 -12.34 -10.88 -5.86
CA LEU A 448 -12.32 -12.05 -4.98
C LEU A 448 -12.03 -11.67 -3.53
N SER A 449 -11.10 -10.74 -3.27
CA SER A 449 -10.86 -10.26 -1.91
C SER A 449 -12.13 -9.64 -1.30
N HIS A 450 -12.91 -8.89 -2.08
CA HIS A 450 -14.20 -8.36 -1.64
C HIS A 450 -15.18 -9.47 -1.27
N LEU A 451 -15.30 -10.50 -2.13
CA LEU A 451 -16.15 -11.66 -1.86
C LEU A 451 -15.80 -12.32 -0.52
N PHE A 452 -14.51 -12.58 -0.26
CA PHE A 452 -14.10 -13.27 0.96
C PHE A 452 -14.37 -12.45 2.23
N SER A 453 -14.15 -11.14 2.19
CA SER A 453 -14.50 -10.23 3.29
C SER A 453 -16.02 -10.21 3.51
N GLN A 454 -16.81 -10.15 2.45
CA GLN A 454 -18.27 -10.18 2.52
C GLN A 454 -18.78 -11.51 3.11
N THR A 455 -18.22 -12.64 2.69
CA THR A 455 -18.54 -13.97 3.24
C THR A 455 -18.23 -14.03 4.73
N LEU A 456 -17.07 -13.53 5.16
CA LEU A 456 -16.70 -13.50 6.58
C LEU A 456 -17.66 -12.65 7.40
N VAL A 457 -17.89 -11.40 6.99
CA VAL A 457 -18.78 -10.45 7.70
C VAL A 457 -20.21 -10.99 7.77
N SER A 458 -20.71 -11.59 6.68
CA SER A 458 -22.03 -12.23 6.68
C SER A 458 -22.11 -13.37 7.70
N GLY A 459 -21.12 -14.27 7.72
CA GLY A 459 -21.07 -15.38 8.67
C GLY A 459 -21.00 -14.92 10.14
N GLU A 460 -20.24 -13.86 10.42
CA GLU A 460 -20.18 -13.23 11.75
C GLU A 460 -21.50 -12.61 12.16
N CYS A 461 -22.12 -11.80 11.28
CA CYS A 461 -23.42 -11.17 11.53
C CYS A 461 -24.51 -12.21 11.74
N PHE A 462 -24.54 -13.25 10.90
CA PHE A 462 -25.50 -14.34 11.03
C PHE A 462 -25.39 -15.04 12.38
N LEU A 463 -24.17 -15.28 12.88
CA LEU A 463 -23.97 -15.97 14.15
C LEU A 463 -24.30 -15.07 15.35
N HIS A 464 -23.84 -13.83 15.35
CA HIS A 464 -23.83 -12.98 16.55
C HIS A 464 -24.96 -11.96 16.62
N ASP A 465 -25.59 -11.59 15.49
CA ASP A 465 -26.61 -10.54 15.44
C ASP A 465 -28.02 -11.12 15.20
N ALA A 466 -28.84 -11.09 16.25
CA ALA A 466 -30.24 -11.52 16.19
C ALA A 466 -31.10 -10.63 15.29
N ALA A 467 -30.84 -9.31 15.26
CA ALA A 467 -31.58 -8.38 14.42
C ALA A 467 -31.28 -8.65 12.93
N PHE A 468 -30.00 -8.90 12.61
CA PHE A 468 -29.59 -9.33 11.27
C PHE A 468 -30.34 -10.60 10.84
N ARG A 469 -30.32 -11.67 11.66
CA ARG A 469 -31.06 -12.91 11.37
C ARG A 469 -32.55 -12.70 11.19
N MET A 470 -33.17 -11.86 12.02
CA MET A 470 -34.59 -11.54 11.89
C MET A 470 -34.91 -10.87 10.56
N GLU A 471 -34.05 -9.98 10.07
CA GLU A 471 -34.23 -9.32 8.77
C GLU A 471 -33.97 -10.28 7.61
N VAL A 472 -32.93 -11.12 7.68
CA VAL A 472 -32.71 -12.21 6.71
C VAL A 472 -34.00 -13.04 6.59
N ASN A 473 -34.59 -13.40 7.72
CA ASN A 473 -35.78 -14.26 7.76
C ASN A 473 -37.02 -13.63 7.12
N LYS A 474 -37.11 -12.30 7.04
CA LYS A 474 -38.19 -11.60 6.32
C LYS A 474 -38.03 -11.69 4.81
N HIS A 475 -36.79 -11.72 4.34
CA HIS A 475 -36.44 -11.81 2.91
C HIS A 475 -36.47 -13.24 2.35
N LEU A 476 -36.42 -14.24 3.24
CA LEU A 476 -36.46 -15.65 2.89
C LEU A 476 -37.90 -16.12 2.54
N PRO A 477 -38.08 -16.91 1.47
CA PRO A 477 -39.36 -17.56 1.18
C PRO A 477 -39.76 -18.53 2.30
N GLN A 478 -41.06 -18.83 2.42
CA GLN A 478 -41.62 -19.57 3.55
C GLN A 478 -40.93 -20.91 3.85
N GLY A 479 -40.50 -21.65 2.81
CA GLY A 479 -39.80 -22.94 2.95
C GLY A 479 -38.34 -22.85 3.39
N PHE A 480 -37.78 -21.64 3.50
CA PHE A 480 -36.37 -21.39 3.85
C PHE A 480 -36.21 -20.65 5.18
N LYS A 481 -37.32 -20.26 5.81
CA LYS A 481 -37.28 -19.45 7.03
C LYS A 481 -36.68 -20.21 8.19
N PHE A 482 -35.88 -19.53 8.98
CA PHE A 482 -35.34 -20.02 10.25
C PHE A 482 -36.47 -20.23 11.25
N SER A 483 -36.46 -21.38 11.92
CA SER A 483 -37.46 -21.76 12.93
C SER A 483 -37.44 -20.81 14.14
N ASN A 484 -36.25 -20.37 14.56
CA ASN A 484 -36.07 -19.31 15.54
C ASN A 484 -34.92 -18.38 15.13
N SER A 485 -35.27 -17.20 14.62
CA SER A 485 -34.28 -16.20 14.19
C SER A 485 -33.67 -15.39 15.35
N LYS A 486 -34.23 -15.49 16.57
CA LYS A 486 -33.72 -14.76 17.74
C LYS A 486 -32.56 -15.50 18.41
N ASP A 487 -32.66 -16.82 18.49
CA ASP A 487 -31.63 -17.64 19.09
C ASP A 487 -30.35 -17.66 18.23
N GLN A 488 -29.22 -17.85 18.89
CA GLN A 488 -27.95 -18.02 18.20
C GLN A 488 -27.94 -19.37 17.46
N PRO A 489 -27.72 -19.39 16.14
CA PRO A 489 -27.66 -20.65 15.39
C PRO A 489 -26.40 -21.44 15.75
N THR A 490 -26.45 -22.76 15.59
CA THR A 490 -25.26 -23.61 15.68
C THR A 490 -24.50 -23.54 14.35
N ALA A 491 -23.34 -22.87 14.32
CA ALA A 491 -22.58 -22.65 13.07
C ALA A 491 -22.26 -23.95 12.29
N LYS A 492 -22.08 -25.08 12.99
CA LYS A 492 -21.80 -26.39 12.37
C LYS A 492 -22.93 -26.93 11.50
N ASP A 493 -24.16 -26.44 11.70
CA ASP A 493 -25.34 -26.87 10.94
C ASP A 493 -25.40 -26.17 9.57
N PHE A 494 -24.53 -25.20 9.32
CA PHE A 494 -24.50 -24.41 8.09
C PHE A 494 -23.20 -24.69 7.30
N GLU A 495 -23.37 -24.79 5.98
CA GLU A 495 -22.25 -24.80 5.03
C GLU A 495 -22.12 -23.43 4.37
N VAL A 496 -20.98 -22.78 4.53
CA VAL A 496 -20.62 -21.57 3.79
C VAL A 496 -19.87 -21.99 2.53
N CYS A 497 -20.52 -21.84 1.37
CA CYS A 497 -19.95 -22.20 0.08
C CYS A 497 -19.48 -20.94 -0.68
N ILE A 498 -18.19 -20.89 -0.99
CA ILE A 498 -17.58 -19.84 -1.81
C ILE A 498 -17.53 -20.33 -3.26
N ALA A 499 -18.45 -19.84 -4.10
CA ALA A 499 -18.64 -20.27 -5.47
C ALA A 499 -18.09 -19.25 -6.49
N ILE A 500 -17.18 -19.69 -7.36
CA ILE A 500 -16.51 -18.83 -8.33
C ILE A 500 -16.87 -19.25 -9.75
N MET A 501 -17.46 -18.32 -10.52
CA MET A 501 -17.74 -18.52 -11.94
C MET A 501 -16.46 -18.32 -12.74
N SER A 502 -15.97 -19.36 -13.42
CA SER A 502 -14.70 -19.31 -14.12
C SER A 502 -14.74 -20.00 -15.48
N LYS A 503 -14.21 -19.30 -16.50
CA LYS A 503 -14.02 -19.79 -17.88
C LYS A 503 -12.82 -20.73 -18.03
N VAL A 504 -11.92 -20.76 -17.05
CA VAL A 504 -10.68 -21.56 -17.12
C VAL A 504 -11.05 -23.03 -17.02
N LYS A 505 -10.47 -23.91 -17.85
CA LYS A 505 -10.71 -25.37 -17.76
C LYS A 505 -10.00 -25.99 -16.54
N GLY A 506 -10.49 -27.13 -16.05
CA GLY A 506 -9.88 -27.86 -14.92
C GLY A 506 -10.45 -27.48 -13.55
N PRO A 507 -9.74 -27.76 -12.44
CA PRO A 507 -10.13 -27.36 -11.08
C PRO A 507 -10.26 -25.84 -10.90
N LEU A 508 -10.82 -25.40 -9.78
CA LEU A 508 -10.77 -23.99 -9.40
C LEU A 508 -9.33 -23.65 -9.03
N GLU A 509 -8.78 -22.61 -9.66
CA GLU A 509 -7.47 -22.07 -9.33
C GLU A 509 -7.59 -20.56 -9.21
N LEU A 510 -7.00 -20.02 -8.15
CA LEU A 510 -7.03 -18.59 -7.82
C LEU A 510 -5.63 -17.99 -7.89
N PRO A 511 -5.50 -16.68 -8.16
CA PRO A 511 -4.27 -15.92 -7.93
C PRO A 511 -3.74 -16.10 -6.51
N PHE A 512 -2.44 -15.87 -6.30
CA PHE A 512 -1.82 -16.21 -5.02
C PHE A 512 -2.41 -15.42 -3.87
N PHE A 513 -2.54 -14.10 -3.99
CA PHE A 513 -3.12 -13.30 -2.92
C PHE A 513 -4.60 -13.53 -2.73
N SER A 514 -5.32 -13.95 -3.78
CA SER A 514 -6.68 -14.46 -3.60
C SER A 514 -6.70 -15.71 -2.72
N LYS A 515 -5.72 -16.63 -2.85
CA LYS A 515 -5.58 -17.77 -1.94
C LYS A 515 -5.21 -17.35 -0.51
N VAL A 516 -4.37 -16.33 -0.34
CA VAL A 516 -4.02 -15.81 1.01
C VAL A 516 -5.23 -15.16 1.68
N SER A 517 -5.98 -14.31 0.96
CA SER A 517 -7.23 -13.72 1.47
C SER A 517 -8.28 -14.79 1.79
N LEU A 518 -8.41 -15.81 0.94
CA LEU A 518 -9.27 -16.96 1.21
C LEU A 518 -8.82 -17.69 2.49
N LYS A 519 -7.51 -17.92 2.66
CA LYS A 519 -6.96 -18.59 3.86
C LYS A 519 -7.38 -17.87 5.13
N HIS A 520 -7.30 -16.54 5.15
CA HIS A 520 -7.76 -15.73 6.26
C HIS A 520 -9.26 -15.90 6.52
N ALA A 521 -10.12 -15.65 5.51
CA ALA A 521 -11.57 -15.74 5.67
C ALA A 521 -12.03 -17.15 6.10
N VAL A 522 -11.49 -18.20 5.49
CA VAL A 522 -11.81 -19.59 5.81
C VAL A 522 -11.37 -19.95 7.23
N ARG A 523 -10.18 -19.52 7.68
CA ARG A 523 -9.75 -19.75 9.07
C ARG A 523 -10.69 -19.10 10.06
N SER A 524 -11.06 -17.84 9.83
CA SER A 524 -11.99 -17.12 10.70
C SER A 524 -13.36 -17.77 10.76
N LEU A 525 -13.94 -18.14 9.60
CA LEU A 525 -15.23 -18.85 9.55
C LEU A 525 -15.17 -20.24 10.21
N ARG A 526 -14.07 -20.99 10.04
CA ARG A 526 -13.87 -22.27 10.73
C ARG A 526 -13.74 -22.09 12.24
N ASN A 527 -13.11 -21.02 12.71
CA ASN A 527 -13.02 -20.68 14.13
C ASN A 527 -14.40 -20.34 14.73
N LEU A 528 -15.31 -19.76 13.93
CA LEU A 528 -16.72 -19.57 14.30
C LEU A 528 -17.52 -20.89 14.30
N GLY A 529 -16.97 -21.96 13.73
CA GLY A 529 -17.55 -23.30 13.72
C GLY A 529 -18.26 -23.69 12.42
N TYR A 530 -18.22 -22.85 11.38
CA TYR A 530 -18.84 -23.17 10.09
C TYR A 530 -18.10 -24.28 9.34
N LYS A 531 -18.87 -25.08 8.57
CA LYS A 531 -18.30 -25.87 7.48
C LYS A 531 -18.08 -24.94 6.29
N VAL A 532 -16.85 -24.85 5.78
CA VAL A 532 -16.51 -23.97 4.66
C VAL A 532 -16.02 -24.78 3.47
N THR A 533 -16.63 -24.56 2.32
CA THR A 533 -16.34 -25.25 1.06
C THR A 533 -16.11 -24.25 -0.08
N LYS A 534 -15.50 -24.73 -1.17
CA LYS A 534 -15.30 -23.96 -2.39
C LYS A 534 -16.00 -24.64 -3.58
N LEU A 535 -16.51 -23.86 -4.52
CA LEU A 535 -17.16 -24.40 -5.71
C LEU A 535 -16.69 -23.65 -6.96
N LYS A 536 -16.45 -24.39 -8.04
CA LYS A 536 -16.30 -23.83 -9.37
C LYS A 536 -17.63 -23.90 -10.11
N ILE A 537 -18.07 -22.78 -10.66
CA ILE A 537 -19.17 -22.75 -11.61
C ILE A 537 -18.55 -22.64 -13.01
N PRO A 538 -18.58 -23.71 -13.83
CA PRO A 538 -17.99 -23.69 -15.16
C PRO A 538 -18.79 -22.81 -16.11
N GLN A 539 -18.11 -22.30 -17.14
CA GLN A 539 -18.75 -21.58 -18.24
C GLN A 539 -19.66 -22.50 -19.04
#